data_AF-A0A6T8M3R4-F1
#
_entry.id   AF-A0A6T8M3R4-F1
#
_cell.length_a   1.000
_cell.length_b   1.000
_cell.length_c   1.000
_cell.angle_alpha   90.00
_cell.angle_beta   90.00
_cell.angle_gamma   90.00
#
_symmetry.space_group_name_H-M   'P 1'
#
loop_
_entity.id
_entity.type
_entity.pdbx_description
1 polymer ?
#
loop_
_entity_poly.entity_id
_entity_poly.type
_entity_poly.pdbx_seq_one_letter_code
_entity_poly.pdbx_strand_id
1 'polypeptide(L)'
;MESDNWRFRHLLAVQLGDLFSLFSDETVETELYPIFVKLLRDPVAEVRNGAAQQLGQILKRLKETNAPWRDEFVSELSEFASDDCFQVRLTYAFMCNHLVKLEESLFDGEVFEKDFLPQLVQLSSDKVTNIRRLVANCVTLLREKKGFGSQPDVKECVEVLQNDKDIDVLRTMGKNLELGITGWRHNGVSSGAERDQEVRGKLAAAS
;
A
#
# COMPACT_ATOMS: atom_id res chain seq x y z
N MET A 1 -6.52 16.72 -21.80
CA MET A 1 -6.00 15.34 -21.59
C MET A 1 -7.15 14.42 -21.20
N GLU A 2 -8.09 14.20 -22.11
CA GLU A 2 -9.09 13.12 -22.07
C GLU A 2 -8.74 12.11 -23.16
N SER A 3 -7.54 11.52 -23.12
CA SER A 3 -7.30 10.37 -23.98
C SER A 3 -7.84 9.14 -23.26
N ASP A 4 -8.82 8.44 -23.84
CA ASP A 4 -9.31 7.13 -23.37
C ASP A 4 -8.19 6.08 -23.22
N ASN A 5 -7.01 6.38 -23.78
CA ASN A 5 -5.84 5.54 -23.66
C ASN A 5 -5.12 5.73 -22.32
N TRP A 6 -5.63 5.07 -21.28
CA TRP A 6 -5.00 5.00 -19.96
C TRP A 6 -3.55 4.47 -20.02
N ARG A 7 -3.18 3.69 -21.05
CA ARG A 7 -1.80 3.21 -21.20
C ARG A 7 -0.84 4.33 -21.55
N PHE A 8 -1.28 5.33 -22.32
CA PHE A 8 -0.48 6.53 -22.57
C PHE A 8 -0.30 7.34 -21.29
N ARG A 9 -1.37 7.50 -20.50
CA ARG A 9 -1.30 8.20 -19.21
C ARG A 9 -0.41 7.45 -18.22
N HIS A 10 -0.47 6.12 -18.19
CA HIS A 10 0.44 5.28 -17.42
C HIS A 10 1.89 5.48 -17.88
N LEU A 11 2.15 5.45 -19.19
CA LEU A 11 3.48 5.69 -19.74
C LEU A 11 4.02 7.05 -19.28
N LEU A 12 3.21 8.11 -19.37
CA LEU A 12 3.57 9.42 -18.86
C LEU A 12 3.86 9.38 -17.35
N ALA A 13 3.01 8.72 -16.56
CA ALA A 13 3.15 8.61 -15.11
C ALA A 13 4.47 7.95 -14.69
N VAL A 14 4.92 6.90 -15.39
CA VAL A 14 6.19 6.23 -15.07
C VAL A 14 7.42 6.98 -15.56
N GLN A 15 7.28 7.87 -16.54
CA GLN A 15 8.38 8.68 -17.06
C GLN A 15 8.55 10.01 -16.32
N LEU A 16 7.57 10.41 -15.49
CA LEU A 16 7.58 11.71 -14.82
C LEU A 16 8.83 11.95 -13.96
N GLY A 17 9.37 10.90 -13.33
CA GLY A 17 10.62 11.00 -12.57
C GLY A 17 11.78 11.55 -13.41
N ASP A 18 11.99 10.96 -14.60
CA ASP A 18 13.01 11.40 -15.54
C ASP A 18 12.73 12.82 -16.04
N LEU A 19 11.46 13.13 -16.36
CA LEU A 19 11.06 14.47 -16.79
C LEU A 19 11.35 15.53 -15.72
N PHE A 20 11.10 15.24 -14.44
CA PHE A 20 11.45 16.16 -13.37
C PHE A 20 12.93 16.50 -13.36
N SER A 21 13.82 15.57 -13.72
CA SER A 21 15.27 15.84 -13.77
C SER A 21 15.71 16.65 -15.00
N LEU A 22 15.00 16.51 -16.12
CA LEU A 22 15.39 17.09 -17.42
C LEU A 22 14.97 18.54 -17.61
N PHE A 23 13.90 18.98 -16.93
CA PHE A 23 13.33 20.31 -17.09
C PHE A 23 13.81 21.30 -16.03
N SER A 24 13.60 22.60 -16.31
CA SER A 24 13.87 23.68 -15.34
C SER A 24 12.88 23.63 -14.18
N ASP A 25 13.24 24.20 -13.02
CA ASP A 25 12.32 24.26 -11.88
C ASP A 25 11.01 24.98 -12.21
N GLU A 26 11.07 26.07 -12.97
CA GLU A 26 9.88 26.80 -13.45
C GLU A 26 8.97 25.89 -14.28
N THR A 27 9.53 25.10 -15.20
CA THR A 27 8.74 24.16 -16.00
C THR A 27 8.19 23.01 -15.16
N VAL A 28 8.96 22.52 -14.19
CA VAL A 28 8.48 21.45 -13.29
C VAL A 28 7.29 21.96 -12.47
N GLU A 29 7.39 23.17 -11.92
CA GLU A 29 6.35 23.80 -11.10
C GLU A 29 5.08 24.10 -11.92
N THR A 30 5.24 24.77 -13.06
CA THR A 30 4.09 25.30 -13.83
C THR A 30 3.41 24.26 -14.71
N GLU A 31 4.13 23.24 -15.19
CA GLU A 31 3.62 22.29 -16.17
C GLU A 31 3.56 20.85 -15.63
N LEU A 32 4.67 20.34 -15.08
CA LEU A 32 4.77 18.91 -14.73
C LEU A 32 4.08 18.56 -13.42
N TYR A 33 4.16 19.44 -12.43
CA TYR A 33 3.53 19.24 -11.12
C TYR A 33 1.99 19.13 -11.23
N PRO A 34 1.28 20.03 -11.93
CA PRO A 34 -0.17 19.85 -12.16
C PRO A 34 -0.52 18.54 -12.87
N ILE A 35 0.31 18.10 -13.82
CA ILE A 35 0.15 16.81 -14.51
C ILE A 35 0.33 15.65 -13.53
N PHE A 36 1.36 15.70 -12.68
CA PHE A 36 1.65 14.68 -11.68
C PHE A 36 0.47 14.49 -10.71
N VAL A 37 -0.04 15.57 -10.14
CA VAL A 37 -1.19 15.53 -9.22
C VAL A 37 -2.43 14.97 -9.91
N LYS A 38 -2.67 15.36 -11.17
CA LYS A 38 -3.77 14.82 -11.96
C LYS A 38 -3.64 13.30 -12.16
N LEU A 39 -2.44 12.79 -12.39
CA LEU A 39 -2.19 11.35 -12.55
C LEU A 39 -2.33 10.59 -11.23
N LEU A 40 -1.98 11.20 -10.08
CA LEU A 40 -2.27 10.64 -8.75
C LEU A 40 -3.78 10.53 -8.47
N ARG A 41 -4.62 11.28 -9.19
CA ARG A 41 -6.09 11.24 -9.12
C ARG A 41 -6.74 10.47 -10.29
N ASP A 42 -5.95 9.78 -11.12
CA ASP A 42 -6.46 9.09 -12.30
C ASP A 42 -7.50 8.00 -11.94
N PRO A 43 -8.58 7.80 -12.71
CA PRO A 43 -9.53 6.72 -12.44
C PRO A 43 -8.90 5.31 -12.48
N VAL A 44 -7.81 5.12 -13.24
CA VAL A 44 -7.14 3.83 -13.40
C VAL A 44 -6.03 3.67 -12.36
N ALA A 45 -6.13 2.60 -11.55
CA ALA A 45 -5.20 2.34 -10.45
C ALA A 45 -3.74 2.21 -10.90
N GLU A 46 -3.47 1.61 -12.06
CA GLU A 46 -2.12 1.47 -12.60
C GLU A 46 -1.48 2.83 -12.91
N VAL A 47 -2.26 3.79 -13.41
CA VAL A 47 -1.79 5.16 -13.65
C VAL A 47 -1.42 5.84 -12.33
N ARG A 48 -2.31 5.77 -11.33
CA ARG A 48 -2.06 6.32 -9.99
C ARG A 48 -0.80 5.72 -9.35
N ASN A 49 -0.64 4.40 -9.47
CA ASN A 49 0.51 3.68 -8.93
C ASN A 49 1.82 4.09 -9.63
N GLY A 50 1.81 4.20 -10.97
CA GLY A 50 2.96 4.65 -11.74
C GLY A 50 3.39 6.07 -11.36
N ALA A 51 2.44 6.97 -11.11
CA ALA A 51 2.73 8.31 -10.61
C ALA A 51 3.26 8.29 -9.17
N ALA A 52 2.61 7.57 -8.25
CA ALA A 52 3.03 7.50 -6.85
C ALA A 52 4.48 7.00 -6.67
N GLN A 53 4.98 6.15 -7.58
CA GLN A 53 6.38 5.69 -7.60
C GLN A 53 7.39 6.82 -7.88
N GLN A 54 6.98 7.91 -8.52
CA GLN A 54 7.87 9.03 -8.86
C GLN A 54 8.05 10.02 -7.71
N LEU A 55 7.27 9.89 -6.63
CA LEU A 55 7.26 10.84 -5.52
C LEU A 55 8.65 11.04 -4.89
N GLY A 56 9.43 9.97 -4.76
CA GLY A 56 10.80 10.07 -4.23
C GLY A 56 11.71 10.95 -5.07
N GLN A 57 11.55 10.93 -6.40
CA GLN A 57 12.40 11.69 -7.32
C GLN A 57 12.09 13.18 -7.28
N ILE A 58 10.81 13.55 -7.27
CA ILE A 58 10.41 14.97 -7.14
C ILE A 58 10.79 15.53 -5.76
N LEU A 59 10.57 14.79 -4.67
CA LEU A 59 10.98 15.24 -3.32
C LEU A 59 12.50 15.46 -3.23
N LYS A 60 13.28 14.55 -3.80
CA LYS A 60 14.74 14.70 -3.89
C LYS A 60 15.11 15.96 -4.65
N ARG A 61 14.52 16.18 -5.84
CA ARG A 61 14.78 17.39 -6.64
C ARG A 61 14.45 18.65 -5.86
N LEU A 62 13.26 18.74 -5.28
CA LEU A 62 12.80 19.90 -4.50
C LEU A 62 13.78 20.25 -3.38
N LYS A 63 14.34 19.24 -2.72
CA LYS A 63 15.38 19.41 -1.70
C LYS A 63 16.70 19.91 -2.30
N GLU A 64 17.17 19.31 -3.40
CA GLU A 64 18.43 19.68 -4.04
C GLU A 64 18.42 21.11 -4.60
N THR A 65 17.28 21.56 -5.12
CA THR A 65 17.14 22.91 -5.68
C THR A 65 16.67 23.96 -4.68
N ASN A 66 16.33 23.56 -3.44
CA ASN A 66 15.67 24.41 -2.44
C ASN A 66 14.43 25.10 -3.04
N ALA A 67 13.60 24.33 -3.73
CA ALA A 67 12.45 24.84 -4.46
C ALA A 67 11.46 25.58 -3.52
N PRO A 68 11.08 26.84 -3.83
CA PRO A 68 10.22 27.65 -2.96
C PRO A 68 8.79 27.11 -2.83
N TRP A 69 8.34 26.31 -3.81
CA TRP A 69 7.01 25.70 -3.87
C TRP A 69 6.96 24.31 -3.21
N ARG A 70 8.05 23.86 -2.56
CA ARG A 70 8.11 22.55 -1.90
C ARG A 70 7.01 22.36 -0.85
N ASP A 71 6.77 23.38 -0.04
CA ASP A 71 5.79 23.27 1.05
C ASP A 71 4.35 23.25 0.53
N GLU A 72 4.07 23.99 -0.55
CA GLU A 72 2.78 23.92 -1.26
C GLU A 72 2.55 22.52 -1.84
N PHE A 73 3.56 21.96 -2.52
CA PHE A 73 3.53 20.61 -3.04
C PHE A 73 3.23 19.56 -1.96
N VAL A 74 3.94 19.62 -0.82
CA VAL A 74 3.75 18.69 0.30
C VAL A 74 2.38 18.86 0.96
N SER A 75 1.89 20.10 1.07
CA SER A 75 0.56 20.41 1.60
C SER A 75 -0.53 19.79 0.73
N GLU A 76 -0.46 19.96 -0.59
CA GLU A 76 -1.47 19.38 -1.50
C GLU A 76 -1.45 17.85 -1.44
N LEU A 77 -0.27 17.20 -1.37
CA LEU A 77 -0.21 15.75 -1.21
C LEU A 77 -0.82 15.28 0.10
N SER A 78 -0.65 16.04 1.20
CA SER A 78 -1.25 15.73 2.50
C SER A 78 -2.77 15.70 2.45
N GLU A 79 -3.40 16.53 1.61
CA GLU A 79 -4.86 16.56 1.44
C GLU A 79 -5.43 15.25 0.85
N PHE A 80 -4.62 14.45 0.17
CA PHE A 80 -5.07 13.16 -0.36
C PHE A 80 -5.50 12.22 0.78
N ALA A 81 -4.91 12.33 1.97
CA ALA A 81 -5.24 11.46 3.11
C ALA A 81 -6.62 11.74 3.73
N SER A 82 -7.19 12.93 3.50
CA SER A 82 -8.49 13.33 4.04
C SER A 82 -9.59 13.45 2.96
N ASP A 83 -9.27 13.17 1.70
CA ASP A 83 -10.19 13.27 0.57
C ASP A 83 -11.44 12.39 0.74
N ASP A 84 -12.61 12.89 0.33
CA ASP A 84 -13.87 12.14 0.40
C ASP A 84 -13.83 10.83 -0.42
N CYS A 85 -13.12 10.86 -1.54
CA CYS A 85 -12.92 9.74 -2.44
C CYS A 85 -11.91 8.74 -1.86
N PHE A 86 -12.38 7.54 -1.50
CA PHE A 86 -11.50 6.53 -0.91
C PHE A 86 -10.36 6.10 -1.85
N GLN A 87 -10.54 6.17 -3.18
CA GLN A 87 -9.46 5.87 -4.12
C GLN A 87 -8.30 6.87 -3.99
N VAL A 88 -8.59 8.14 -3.67
CA VAL A 88 -7.59 9.19 -3.47
C VAL A 88 -6.83 8.96 -2.15
N ARG A 89 -7.56 8.67 -1.05
CA ARG A 89 -6.93 8.28 0.23
C ARG A 89 -6.08 7.02 0.10
N LEU A 90 -6.53 6.05 -0.70
CA LEU A 90 -5.74 4.86 -1.00
C LEU A 90 -4.46 5.21 -1.78
N THR A 91 -4.50 6.17 -2.70
CA THR A 91 -3.29 6.68 -3.37
C THR A 91 -2.30 7.28 -2.37
N TYR A 92 -2.76 8.02 -1.36
CA TYR A 92 -1.87 8.53 -0.31
C TYR A 92 -1.11 7.40 0.39
N ALA A 93 -1.83 6.36 0.83
CA ALA A 93 -1.20 5.19 1.45
C ALA A 93 -0.24 4.44 0.50
N PHE A 94 -0.48 4.48 -0.83
CA PHE A 94 0.47 3.96 -1.82
C PHE A 94 1.73 4.83 -1.93
N MET A 95 1.58 6.16 -1.95
CA MET A 95 2.70 7.09 -1.94
C MET A 95 3.62 6.82 -0.75
N CYS A 96 3.06 6.73 0.46
CA CYS A 96 3.83 6.40 1.67
C CYS A 96 4.55 5.04 1.53
N ASN A 97 3.86 4.01 1.04
CA ASN A 97 4.49 2.70 0.84
C ASN A 97 5.67 2.73 -0.14
N HIS A 98 5.56 3.51 -1.23
CA HIS A 98 6.66 3.65 -2.17
C HIS A 98 7.83 4.39 -1.56
N LEU A 99 7.58 5.47 -0.82
CA LEU A 99 8.63 6.20 -0.09
C LEU A 99 9.39 5.30 0.88
N VAL A 100 8.68 4.53 1.70
CA VAL A 100 9.32 3.62 2.68
C VAL A 100 10.11 2.51 2.00
N LYS A 101 9.72 2.09 0.79
CA LYS A 101 10.44 1.08 0.00
C LYS A 101 11.68 1.61 -0.73
N LEU A 102 11.88 2.92 -0.77
CA LEU A 102 13.11 3.48 -1.34
C LEU A 102 14.34 2.95 -0.60
N GLU A 103 15.44 2.87 -1.34
CA GLU A 103 16.76 2.59 -0.78
C GLU A 103 17.14 3.65 0.26
N GLU A 104 18.00 3.29 1.22
CA GLU A 104 18.38 4.18 2.33
C GLU A 104 18.97 5.52 1.86
N SER A 105 19.65 5.54 0.72
CA SER A 105 20.25 6.75 0.13
C SER A 105 19.22 7.74 -0.41
N LEU A 106 17.99 7.28 -0.70
CA LEU A 106 16.90 8.09 -1.26
C LEU A 106 15.77 8.34 -0.26
N PHE A 107 15.66 7.52 0.79
CA PHE A 107 14.65 7.69 1.81
C PHE A 107 15.04 8.80 2.79
N ASP A 108 14.37 9.95 2.68
CA ASP A 108 14.50 11.05 3.63
C ASP A 108 13.58 10.84 4.84
N GLY A 109 14.14 10.28 5.90
CA GLY A 109 13.40 9.96 7.13
C GLY A 109 12.86 11.20 7.84
N GLU A 110 13.59 12.32 7.85
CA GLU A 110 13.13 13.55 8.51
C GLU A 110 11.91 14.14 7.78
N VAL A 111 11.96 14.16 6.44
CA VAL A 111 10.81 14.56 5.61
C VAL A 111 9.64 13.62 5.80
N PHE A 112 9.87 12.30 5.81
CA PHE A 112 8.79 11.34 6.01
C PHE A 112 8.12 11.50 7.38
N GLU A 113 8.91 11.63 8.44
CA GLU A 113 8.43 11.82 9.81
C GLU A 113 7.62 13.10 9.96
N LYS A 114 8.12 14.22 9.43
CA LYS A 114 7.46 15.51 9.55
C LYS A 114 6.21 15.63 8.68
N ASP A 115 6.30 15.21 7.42
CA ASP A 115 5.34 15.62 6.39
C ASP A 115 4.39 14.50 5.95
N PHE A 116 4.70 13.22 6.22
CA PHE A 116 3.90 12.09 5.76
C PHE A 116 3.36 11.19 6.87
N LEU A 117 4.14 11.01 7.94
CA LEU A 117 3.77 10.13 9.05
C LEU A 117 2.44 10.52 9.72
N PRO A 118 2.14 11.79 10.02
CA PRO A 118 0.90 12.15 10.73
C PRO A 118 -0.36 11.71 9.98
N GLN A 119 -0.40 11.98 8.68
CA GLN A 119 -1.50 11.62 7.80
C GLN A 119 -1.55 10.11 7.55
N LEU A 120 -0.40 9.44 7.45
CA LEU A 120 -0.35 7.97 7.34
C LEU A 120 -0.96 7.30 8.59
N VAL A 121 -0.62 7.78 9.79
CA VAL A 121 -1.17 7.24 11.05
C VAL A 121 -2.67 7.50 11.13
N GLN A 122 -3.17 8.66 10.70
CA GLN A 122 -4.61 8.91 10.62
C GLN A 122 -5.35 7.85 9.79
N LEU A 123 -4.75 7.40 8.68
CA LEU A 123 -5.35 6.38 7.81
C LEU A 123 -5.41 4.98 8.45
N SER A 124 -4.72 4.74 9.58
CA SER A 124 -4.82 3.48 10.33
C SER A 124 -6.24 3.19 10.84
N SER A 125 -7.08 4.22 10.96
CA SER A 125 -8.48 4.13 11.38
C SER A 125 -9.48 4.34 10.24
N ASP A 126 -9.04 4.29 8.97
CA ASP A 126 -9.92 4.53 7.82
C ASP A 126 -11.10 3.54 7.77
N LYS A 127 -12.27 4.02 7.37
CA LYS A 127 -13.47 3.20 7.18
C LYS A 127 -13.28 2.07 6.15
N VAL A 128 -12.37 2.23 5.18
CA VAL A 128 -12.08 1.26 4.12
C VAL A 128 -10.94 0.32 4.53
N THR A 129 -11.24 -0.98 4.65
CA THR A 129 -10.26 -2.02 5.00
C THR A 129 -9.00 -1.99 4.13
N ASN A 130 -9.14 -1.83 2.81
CA ASN A 130 -8.00 -1.84 1.90
C ASN A 130 -6.98 -0.73 2.21
N ILE A 131 -7.44 0.41 2.71
CA ILE A 131 -6.56 1.50 3.14
C ILE A 131 -5.81 1.07 4.41
N ARG A 132 -6.53 0.60 5.44
CA ARG A 132 -5.92 0.12 6.69
C ARG A 132 -4.90 -1.00 6.45
N ARG A 133 -5.20 -1.95 5.56
CA ARG A 133 -4.26 -3.01 5.16
C ARG A 133 -2.98 -2.44 4.51
N LEU A 134 -3.11 -1.39 3.72
CA LEU A 134 -1.98 -0.74 3.07
C LEU A 134 -1.14 0.06 4.08
N VAL A 135 -1.77 0.71 5.06
CA VAL A 135 -1.08 1.33 6.21
C VAL A 135 -0.34 0.27 7.04
N ALA A 136 -0.97 -0.88 7.29
CA ALA A 136 -0.35 -2.01 7.99
C ALA A 136 0.90 -2.53 7.29
N ASN A 137 0.87 -2.65 5.95
CA ASN A 137 2.06 -2.98 5.18
C ASN A 137 3.13 -1.88 5.31
N CYS A 138 2.73 -0.61 5.21
CA CYS A 138 3.64 0.53 5.28
C CYS A 138 4.36 0.61 6.62
N VAL A 139 3.62 0.53 7.73
CA VAL A 139 4.17 0.68 9.09
C VAL A 139 5.06 -0.51 9.47
N THR A 140 4.75 -1.71 8.95
CA THR A 140 5.58 -2.92 9.10
C THR A 140 6.93 -2.76 8.42
N LEU A 141 6.99 -2.07 7.27
CA LEU A 141 8.27 -1.75 6.63
C LEU A 141 8.96 -0.58 7.32
N LEU A 142 8.18 0.44 7.74
CA LEU A 142 8.70 1.66 8.33
C LEU A 142 9.41 1.40 9.65
N ARG A 143 8.89 0.52 10.51
CA ARG A 143 9.52 0.21 11.81
C ARG A 143 10.93 -0.38 11.68
N GLU A 144 11.23 -1.01 10.53
CA GLU A 144 12.55 -1.56 10.23
C GLU A 144 13.54 -0.47 9.75
N LYS A 145 13.05 0.72 9.38
CA LYS A 145 13.89 1.88 9.07
C LYS A 145 14.48 2.45 10.37
N LYS A 146 15.74 2.88 10.30
CA LYS A 146 16.48 3.46 11.42
C LYS A 146 15.70 4.61 12.06
N GLY A 147 15.52 4.56 13.38
CA GLY A 147 14.82 5.59 14.17
C GLY A 147 13.31 5.40 14.28
N PHE A 148 12.65 4.78 13.29
CA PHE A 148 11.19 4.70 13.24
C PHE A 148 10.59 3.63 14.15
N GLY A 149 11.28 2.51 14.40
CA GLY A 149 10.76 1.47 15.31
C GLY A 149 10.54 1.95 16.76
N SER A 150 11.22 3.02 17.17
CA SER A 150 11.04 3.65 18.48
C SER A 150 10.02 4.79 18.51
N GLN A 151 9.61 5.31 17.34
CA GLN A 151 8.75 6.49 17.25
C GLN A 151 7.37 6.24 17.89
N PRO A 152 6.87 7.13 18.76
CA PRO A 152 5.58 6.96 19.44
C PRO A 152 4.43 6.75 18.47
N ASP A 153 4.30 7.60 17.45
CA ASP A 153 3.21 7.54 16.46
C ASP A 153 3.23 6.22 15.68
N VAL A 154 4.42 5.70 15.36
CA VAL A 154 4.58 4.40 14.69
C VAL A 154 4.12 3.26 15.60
N LYS A 155 4.50 3.30 16.88
CA LYS A 155 4.09 2.28 17.85
C LYS A 155 2.57 2.28 18.08
N GLU A 156 1.99 3.45 18.29
CA GLU A 156 0.54 3.60 18.46
C GLU A 156 -0.21 3.11 17.21
N CYS A 157 0.25 3.48 16.02
CA CYS A 157 -0.30 3.00 14.75
C CYS A 157 -0.24 1.46 14.65
N VAL A 158 0.89 0.85 15.02
CA VAL A 158 1.04 -0.61 15.07
C VAL A 158 0.07 -1.25 16.05
N GLU A 159 -0.11 -0.68 17.24
CA GLU A 159 -1.03 -1.18 18.26
C GLU A 159 -2.49 -1.12 17.79
N VAL A 160 -2.89 -0.01 17.15
CA VAL A 160 -4.22 0.13 16.53
C VAL A 160 -4.45 -0.98 15.50
N LEU A 161 -3.52 -1.17 14.57
CA LEU A 161 -3.67 -2.12 13.47
C LEU A 161 -3.55 -3.58 13.92
N GLN A 162 -2.79 -3.86 14.98
CA GLN A 162 -2.77 -5.18 15.61
C GLN A 162 -4.10 -5.54 16.26
N ASN A 163 -4.94 -4.57 16.60
CA ASN A 163 -6.27 -4.79 17.17
C ASN A 163 -7.40 -4.48 16.16
N ASP A 164 -7.08 -4.44 14.86
CA ASP A 164 -8.07 -4.23 13.81
C ASP A 164 -9.14 -5.34 13.81
N LYS A 165 -10.34 -5.01 13.36
CA LYS A 165 -11.45 -5.97 13.22
C LYS A 165 -11.32 -6.87 12.00
N ASP A 166 -10.52 -6.46 11.02
CA ASP A 166 -10.41 -7.13 9.73
C ASP A 166 -9.27 -8.16 9.70
N ILE A 167 -9.59 -9.39 9.32
CA ILE A 167 -8.65 -10.52 9.33
C ILE A 167 -7.44 -10.26 8.42
N ASP A 168 -7.62 -9.60 7.27
CA ASP A 168 -6.51 -9.39 6.34
C ASP A 168 -5.56 -8.29 6.85
N VAL A 169 -6.07 -7.30 7.58
CA VAL A 169 -5.22 -6.33 8.30
C VAL A 169 -4.41 -7.03 9.39
N LEU A 170 -5.07 -7.88 10.20
CA LEU A 170 -4.41 -8.63 11.26
C LEU A 170 -3.32 -9.58 10.73
N ARG A 171 -3.59 -10.27 9.61
CA ARG A 171 -2.60 -11.12 8.92
C ARG A 171 -1.39 -10.32 8.47
N THR A 172 -1.61 -9.14 7.86
CA THR A 172 -0.51 -8.24 7.46
C THR A 172 0.34 -7.85 8.67
N MET A 173 -0.25 -7.62 9.83
CA MET A 173 0.47 -7.30 11.08
C MET A 173 1.17 -8.49 11.74
N GLY A 174 1.15 -9.68 11.11
CA GLY A 174 1.79 -10.89 11.61
C GLY A 174 1.00 -11.63 12.69
N LYS A 175 -0.30 -11.29 12.91
CA LYS A 175 -1.17 -12.10 13.77
C LYS A 175 -1.62 -13.35 13.02
N ASN A 176 -1.05 -14.48 13.38
CA ASN A 176 -1.63 -15.79 13.08
C ASN A 176 -2.87 -15.98 13.94
N LEU A 177 -4.03 -15.55 13.43
CA LEU A 177 -5.29 -15.99 13.98
C LEU A 177 -5.40 -17.47 13.67
N GLU A 178 -5.24 -18.33 14.67
CA GLU A 178 -5.71 -19.70 14.59
C GLU A 178 -7.17 -19.62 14.15
N LEU A 179 -7.42 -19.94 12.88
CA LEU A 179 -8.76 -19.99 12.36
C LEU A 179 -9.51 -20.94 13.28
N GLY A 180 -10.60 -20.47 13.89
CA GLY A 180 -11.55 -21.27 14.65
C GLY A 180 -12.28 -22.28 13.77
N ILE A 181 -11.55 -23.06 12.97
CA ILE A 181 -11.99 -24.29 12.32
C ILE A 181 -11.98 -25.39 13.38
N THR A 182 -12.63 -25.17 14.52
CA THR A 182 -13.05 -26.24 15.43
C THR A 182 -14.51 -26.65 15.18
N GLY A 183 -15.10 -26.22 14.06
CA GLY A 183 -16.48 -26.52 13.67
C GLY A 183 -16.68 -27.53 12.54
N TRP A 184 -15.67 -27.81 11.70
CA TRP A 184 -15.79 -28.84 10.65
C TRP A 184 -15.23 -30.17 11.16
N ARG A 185 -15.98 -30.84 12.04
CA ARG A 185 -15.85 -32.30 12.11
C ARG A 185 -16.30 -32.84 10.76
N HIS A 186 -15.36 -33.37 9.98
CA HIS A 186 -15.68 -34.35 8.95
C HIS A 186 -16.40 -35.53 9.62
N ASN A 187 -17.72 -35.47 9.67
CA ASN A 187 -18.52 -36.67 9.80
C ASN A 187 -18.38 -37.43 8.48
N GLY A 188 -17.70 -38.58 8.55
CA GLY A 188 -17.84 -39.65 7.57
C GLY A 188 -16.87 -39.60 6.39
N VAL A 189 -15.63 -40.01 6.61
CA VAL A 189 -14.95 -40.91 5.66
C VAL A 189 -14.41 -42.08 6.47
N SER A 190 -15.29 -43.05 6.74
CA SER A 190 -14.88 -44.41 7.08
C SER A 190 -13.98 -44.92 5.94
N SER A 191 -12.79 -45.37 6.31
CA SER A 191 -11.79 -45.98 5.43
C SER A 191 -12.41 -46.95 4.43
N GLY A 192 -12.16 -46.71 3.14
CA GLY A 192 -12.48 -47.62 2.04
C GLY A 192 -11.60 -48.87 2.00
N ALA A 193 -11.20 -49.41 3.16
CA ALA A 193 -10.34 -50.59 3.26
C ALA A 193 -11.06 -51.83 3.83
N GLU A 194 -12.29 -51.70 4.35
CA GLU A 194 -13.01 -52.81 4.99
C GLU A 194 -14.13 -53.42 4.12
N ARG A 195 -14.43 -52.87 2.93
CA ARG A 195 -15.48 -53.43 2.04
C ARG A 195 -14.98 -54.48 1.04
N ASP A 196 -13.67 -54.62 0.86
CA ASP A 196 -13.10 -55.59 -0.09
C ASP A 196 -12.88 -57.00 0.49
N GLN A 197 -13.05 -57.17 1.81
CA GLN A 197 -12.98 -58.49 2.46
C GLN A 197 -14.33 -59.21 2.54
N GLU A 198 -15.45 -58.49 2.52
CA GLU A 198 -16.79 -59.11 2.59
C GLU A 198 -17.31 -59.60 1.22
N VAL A 199 -16.87 -58.98 0.12
CA VAL A 199 -17.26 -59.39 -1.24
C VAL A 199 -16.50 -60.65 -1.70
N ARG A 200 -15.23 -60.82 -1.27
CA ARG A 200 -14.43 -62.01 -1.60
C ARG A 200 -14.87 -63.28 -0.86
N GLY A 201 -15.56 -63.16 0.27
CA GLY A 201 -16.11 -64.31 1.01
C GLY A 201 -17.39 -64.90 0.39
N LYS A 202 -18.16 -64.12 -0.37
CA LYS A 202 -19.46 -64.56 -0.95
C LYS A 202 -19.36 -65.15 -2.35
N LEU A 203 -18.20 -65.08 -3.01
CA LEU A 203 -17.95 -65.70 -4.33
C LEU A 203 -17.23 -67.06 -4.26
N ALA A 204 -16.71 -67.47 -3.08
CA ALA A 204 -16.06 -68.77 -2.88
C ALA A 204 -17.01 -69.88 -2.38
N ALA A 205 -18.31 -69.60 -2.22
CA ALA A 205 -19.33 -70.55 -1.77
C ALA A 205 -20.35 -70.92 -2.87
N ALA A 206 -20.05 -70.62 -4.14
CA ALA A 206 -20.92 -70.89 -5.28
C ALA A 206 -20.20 -71.59 -6.47
N SER A 207 -19.13 -72.34 -6.19
CA SER A 207 -18.48 -73.27 -7.14
C SER A 207 -18.17 -74.59 -6.44
#